data_AF-A0A933K304-F1
#
_entry.id   AF-A0A933K304-F1
#
_cell.length_a   1.000
_cell.length_b   1.000
_cell.length_c   1.000
_cell.angle_alpha   90.00
_cell.angle_beta   90.00
_cell.angle_gamma   90.00
#
_symmetry.space_group_name_H-M   'P 1'
#
loop_
_entity.id
_entity.type
_entity.pdbx_description
1 polymer ?
#
loop_
_entity_poly.entity_id
_entity_poly.type
_entity_poly.pdbx_seq_one_letter_code
_entity_poly.pdbx_strand_id
1 'polypeptide(L)'
;MRGHYFVGYERRRVRAALAGRRISRTLHDVILRHMVRGRRVYFSGVDHEQLVGVYRSDPLESFVHNGESFLPDGRRYLIPDELDRLRSNRFFRVDESSIVRIGPEKILGTVHYVAVHSVGENVRTVLENADRRLRRPSSPHRAVRTIVTLARDLLSIHPFIDGNGRTVRLLADHLLSCRGLPPCLYPNELDLLMTEDEAYHFTLRGMCAYVDEMEKAVTAGTTGTLGRTGSGGRGAAGRY
;
A
#
# COMPACT_ATOMS: atom_id res chain seq x y z
N MET A 1 15.42 10.82 5.08
CA MET A 1 15.94 9.44 4.96
C MET A 1 14.74 8.52 4.78
N ARG A 2 14.50 7.95 3.60
CA ARG A 2 13.39 7.00 3.39
C ARG A 2 13.72 5.73 4.17
N GLY A 3 13.20 5.62 5.38
CA GLY A 3 13.30 4.41 6.19
C GLY A 3 12.59 3.29 5.46
N HIS A 4 13.34 2.50 4.69
CA HIS A 4 12.82 1.32 4.01
C HIS A 4 12.15 0.43 5.05
N TYR A 5 10.86 0.11 4.85
CA TYR A 5 10.14 -0.95 5.58
C TYR A 5 10.98 -2.25 5.67
N PHE A 6 11.85 -2.47 4.69
CA PHE A 6 12.80 -3.58 4.62
C PHE A 6 13.95 -3.56 5.62
N VAL A 7 14.37 -2.41 6.16
CA VAL A 7 15.39 -2.40 7.22
C VAL A 7 14.84 -3.09 8.46
N GLY A 8 13.55 -2.92 8.76
CA GLY A 8 12.87 -3.67 9.81
C GLY A 8 12.84 -5.18 9.52
N TYR A 9 12.51 -5.56 8.28
CA TYR A 9 12.49 -6.95 7.82
C TYR A 9 13.86 -7.63 7.95
N GLU A 10 14.89 -7.04 7.35
CA GLU A 10 16.25 -7.61 7.37
C GLU A 10 16.81 -7.65 8.79
N ARG A 11 16.56 -6.63 9.63
CA ARG A 11 16.92 -6.67 11.06
C ARG A 11 16.30 -7.84 11.79
N ARG A 12 15.02 -8.15 11.54
CA ARG A 12 14.34 -9.30 12.16
C ARG A 12 14.98 -10.62 11.73
N ARG A 13 15.30 -10.80 10.45
CA ARG A 13 15.94 -12.03 9.96
C ARG A 13 17.35 -12.22 10.50
N VAL A 14 18.14 -11.14 10.57
CA VAL A 14 19.47 -11.15 11.19
C VAL A 14 19.38 -11.55 12.67
N ARG A 15 18.44 -10.96 13.42
CA ARG A 15 18.19 -11.33 14.83
C ARG A 15 17.73 -12.78 14.99
N ALA A 16 16.81 -13.24 14.15
CA ALA A 16 16.34 -14.62 14.15
C ALA A 16 17.46 -15.61 13.80
N ALA A 17 18.37 -15.26 12.89
CA ALA A 17 19.53 -16.07 12.58
C ALA A 17 20.54 -16.13 13.73
N LEU A 18 20.77 -15.02 14.44
CA LEU A 18 21.58 -15.02 15.65
C LEU A 18 20.96 -15.91 16.74
N ALA A 19 19.65 -15.77 16.99
CA ALA A 19 18.92 -16.57 17.97
C ALA A 19 18.97 -18.07 17.66
N GLY A 20 18.85 -18.42 16.37
CA GLY A 20 19.01 -19.79 15.87
C GLY A 20 20.47 -20.24 15.70
N ARG A 21 21.47 -19.48 16.19
CA ARG A 21 22.91 -19.78 16.08
C ARG A 21 23.42 -20.02 14.64
N ARG A 22 22.73 -19.48 13.63
CA ARG A 22 23.12 -19.57 12.21
C ARG A 22 24.20 -18.55 11.83
N ILE A 23 24.37 -17.51 12.64
CA ILE A 23 25.45 -16.52 12.52
C ILE A 23 26.09 -16.24 13.87
N SER A 24 27.34 -15.81 13.87
CA SER A 24 28.02 -15.35 15.07
C SER A 24 27.50 -13.97 15.53
N ARG A 25 27.69 -13.64 16.82
CA ARG A 25 27.39 -12.31 17.36
C ARG A 25 28.19 -11.21 16.63
N THR A 26 29.46 -11.47 16.31
CA THR A 26 30.30 -10.55 15.55
C THR A 26 29.70 -10.25 14.17
N LEU A 27 29.26 -11.26 13.43
CA LEU A 27 28.65 -11.07 12.11
C LEU A 27 27.32 -10.31 12.20
N HIS A 28 26.47 -10.65 13.19
CA HIS A 28 25.26 -9.90 13.51
C HIS A 28 25.54 -8.40 13.71
N ASP A 29 26.54 -8.06 14.53
CA ASP A 29 26.87 -6.68 14.86
C ASP A 29 27.46 -5.91 13.66
N VAL A 30 28.21 -6.60 12.79
CA VAL A 30 28.68 -6.03 11.51
C VAL A 30 27.51 -5.70 10.60
N ILE A 31 26.58 -6.64 10.41
CA ILE A 31 25.41 -6.45 9.56
C ILE A 31 24.52 -5.30 10.05
N LEU A 32 24.22 -5.25 11.35
CA LEU A 32 23.40 -4.18 11.92
C LEU A 32 24.07 -2.81 11.78
N ARG A 33 25.39 -2.72 11.96
CA ARG A 33 26.13 -1.47 11.73
C ARG A 33 26.06 -1.01 10.28
N HIS A 34 26.11 -1.93 9.31
CA HIS A 34 25.94 -1.59 7.90
C HIS A 34 24.55 -1.03 7.61
N MET A 35 23.50 -1.65 8.15
CA MET A 35 22.13 -1.14 8.03
C MET A 35 21.96 0.24 8.64
N VAL A 36 22.52 0.49 9.84
CA VAL A 36 22.46 1.81 10.51
C VAL A 36 23.15 2.89 9.66
N ARG A 37 24.23 2.54 8.96
CA ARG A 37 24.95 3.45 8.05
C ARG A 37 24.26 3.61 6.68
N GLY A 38 23.07 3.05 6.49
CA GLY A 38 22.35 3.11 5.22
C GLY A 38 22.96 2.26 4.10
N ARG A 39 23.89 1.36 4.41
CA ARG A 39 24.40 0.42 3.40
C ARG A 39 23.34 -0.66 3.14
N ARG A 40 23.19 -1.04 1.87
CA ARG A 40 22.36 -2.20 1.50
C ARG A 40 22.96 -3.47 2.12
N VAL A 41 22.11 -4.25 2.77
CA VAL A 41 22.43 -5.56 3.31
C VAL A 41 21.33 -6.51 2.86
N TYR A 42 21.73 -7.62 2.24
CA TYR A 42 20.84 -8.71 1.82
C TYR A 42 21.10 -9.93 2.68
N PHE A 43 20.70 -9.90 3.95
CA PHE A 43 20.93 -11.02 4.86
C PHE A 43 20.03 -12.21 4.52
N SER A 44 18.81 -11.92 4.09
CA SER A 44 17.89 -12.93 3.54
C SER A 44 18.42 -13.62 2.27
N GLY A 45 19.43 -13.05 1.61
CA GLY A 45 19.86 -13.45 0.27
C GLY A 45 18.84 -13.13 -0.82
N VAL A 46 17.75 -12.42 -0.50
CA VAL A 46 16.70 -12.12 -1.46
C VAL A 46 16.92 -10.73 -2.02
N ASP A 47 17.12 -10.66 -3.34
CA ASP A 47 17.14 -9.39 -4.05
C ASP A 47 15.75 -8.75 -4.03
N HIS A 48 15.68 -7.43 -3.84
CA HIS A 48 14.42 -6.69 -3.79
C HIS A 48 13.61 -6.83 -5.07
N GLU A 49 14.29 -6.95 -6.22
CA GLU A 49 13.63 -7.15 -7.52
C GLU A 49 12.96 -8.52 -7.61
N GLN A 50 13.43 -9.51 -6.84
CA GLN A 50 12.88 -10.86 -6.77
C GLN A 50 11.71 -10.98 -5.77
N LEU A 51 11.46 -9.97 -4.94
CA LEU A 51 10.40 -9.97 -3.93
C LEU A 51 9.05 -9.49 -4.46
N VAL A 52 9.03 -8.88 -5.64
CA VAL A 52 7.79 -8.36 -6.23
C VAL A 52 6.84 -9.53 -6.49
N GLY A 53 5.65 -9.47 -5.87
CA GLY A 53 4.62 -10.51 -6.02
C GLY A 53 4.84 -11.77 -5.19
N VAL A 54 5.88 -11.82 -4.35
CA VAL A 54 6.09 -12.94 -3.42
C VAL A 54 5.15 -12.81 -2.23
N TYR A 55 4.33 -13.84 -2.02
CA TYR A 55 3.44 -13.94 -0.87
C TYR A 55 4.23 -14.03 0.43
N ARG A 56 3.70 -13.39 1.48
CA ARG A 56 4.14 -13.65 2.84
C ARG A 56 3.83 -15.11 3.18
N SER A 57 4.87 -15.89 3.43
CA SER A 57 4.80 -17.32 3.72
C SER A 57 5.78 -17.77 4.82
N ASP A 58 6.81 -16.97 5.14
CA ASP A 58 7.74 -17.22 6.25
C ASP A 58 7.16 -16.61 7.56
N PRO A 59 7.08 -17.34 8.69
CA PRO A 59 6.68 -16.76 9.98
C PRO A 59 7.46 -15.49 10.37
N LEU A 60 8.71 -15.33 9.92
CA LEU A 60 9.53 -14.13 10.13
C LEU A 60 9.06 -12.91 9.32
N GLU A 61 8.16 -13.11 8.35
CA GLU A 61 7.42 -12.07 7.61
C GLU A 61 6.18 -11.59 8.35
N SER A 62 5.88 -12.14 9.53
CA SER A 62 4.94 -11.53 10.45
C SER A 62 5.51 -10.19 10.91
N PHE A 63 4.74 -9.13 10.78
CA PHE A 63 5.11 -7.82 11.30
C PHE A 63 3.92 -7.21 12.05
N VAL A 64 4.25 -6.18 12.82
CA VAL A 64 3.33 -5.50 13.71
C VAL A 64 3.20 -4.05 13.28
N HIS A 65 2.03 -3.48 13.53
CA HIS A 65 1.75 -2.06 13.40
C HIS A 65 1.77 -1.45 14.81
N ASN A 66 2.62 -0.46 15.02
CA ASN A 66 2.82 0.20 16.32
C ASN A 66 2.47 1.70 16.25
N GLY A 67 1.67 2.09 15.26
CA GLY A 67 1.29 3.47 14.94
C GLY A 67 2.16 4.13 13.87
N GLU A 68 1.67 5.25 13.35
CA GLU A 68 2.34 6.04 12.31
C GLU A 68 3.11 7.25 12.87
N SER A 69 2.84 7.63 14.11
CA SER A 69 3.49 8.76 14.78
C SER A 69 4.69 8.34 15.65
N PHE A 70 5.64 9.26 15.88
CA PHE A 70 6.89 9.00 16.60
C PHE A 70 7.04 9.84 17.87
N LEU A 71 7.52 9.21 18.94
CA LEU A 71 8.02 9.87 20.14
C LEU A 71 9.43 10.46 19.90
N PRO A 72 9.90 11.39 20.76
CA PRO A 72 11.26 11.93 20.67
C PRO A 72 12.37 10.87 20.73
N ASP A 73 12.10 9.74 21.38
CA ASP A 73 13.03 8.61 21.48
C ASP A 73 12.96 7.64 20.28
N GLY A 74 12.15 7.97 19.27
CA GLY A 74 11.99 7.20 18.04
C GLY A 74 11.03 6.01 18.13
N ARG A 75 10.42 5.74 19.30
CA ARG A 75 9.34 4.75 19.39
C ARG A 75 8.09 5.25 18.66
N ARG A 76 7.37 4.34 18.04
CA ARG A 76 6.06 4.65 17.45
C ARG A 76 4.96 4.61 18.50
N TYR A 77 3.93 5.42 18.35
CA TYR A 77 2.74 5.41 19.19
C TYR A 77 1.47 5.47 18.34
N LEU A 78 0.40 4.90 18.90
CA LEU A 78 -0.96 4.96 18.40
C LEU A 78 -1.70 6.12 19.10
N ILE A 79 -2.61 6.79 18.40
CA ILE A 79 -3.65 7.60 19.05
C ILE A 79 -4.89 6.72 19.36
N PRO A 80 -5.79 7.13 20.28
CA PRO A 80 -6.97 6.34 20.62
C PRO A 80 -7.84 5.93 19.43
N ASP A 81 -8.11 6.88 18.51
CA ASP A 81 -8.90 6.62 17.30
C ASP A 81 -8.25 5.58 16.37
N GLU A 82 -6.93 5.64 16.18
CA GLU A 82 -6.18 4.64 15.41
C GLU A 82 -6.33 3.24 16.02
N LEU A 83 -6.21 3.13 17.34
CA LEU A 83 -6.36 1.84 18.04
C LEU A 83 -7.78 1.28 17.87
N ASP A 84 -8.80 2.12 18.00
CA ASP A 84 -10.19 1.68 17.85
C ASP A 84 -10.52 1.27 16.40
N ARG A 85 -10.00 2.01 15.41
CA ARG A 85 -10.07 1.63 13.99
C ARG A 85 -9.40 0.28 13.74
N LEU A 86 -8.19 0.07 14.27
CA LEU A 86 -7.48 -1.20 14.15
C LEU A 86 -8.22 -2.35 14.86
N ARG A 87 -8.82 -2.12 16.03
CA ARG A 87 -9.67 -3.12 16.71
C ARG A 87 -10.88 -3.52 15.88
N SER A 88 -11.49 -2.58 15.17
CA SER A 88 -12.66 -2.83 14.33
C SER A 88 -12.34 -3.58 13.03
N ASN A 89 -11.07 -3.57 12.61
CA ASN A 89 -10.64 -4.20 11.38
C ASN A 89 -10.28 -5.67 11.63
N ARG A 90 -11.10 -6.58 11.06
CA ARG A 90 -11.01 -8.04 11.24
C ARG A 90 -9.66 -8.69 10.86
N PHE A 91 -8.82 -7.98 10.11
CA PHE A 91 -7.51 -8.48 9.68
C PHE A 91 -6.38 -8.07 10.63
N PHE A 92 -6.71 -7.32 11.67
CA PHE A 92 -5.80 -6.97 12.74
C PHE A 92 -6.19 -7.67 14.04
N ARG A 93 -5.16 -7.99 14.83
CA ARG A 93 -5.31 -8.48 16.19
C ARG A 93 -4.50 -7.61 17.12
N VAL A 94 -5.16 -6.88 18.00
CA VAL A 94 -4.51 -6.08 19.03
C VAL A 94 -3.99 -7.00 20.12
N ASP A 95 -2.71 -6.84 20.49
CA ASP A 95 -2.18 -7.45 21.71
C ASP A 95 -2.53 -6.55 22.90
N GLU A 96 -3.69 -6.81 23.51
CA GLU A 96 -4.20 -6.02 24.64
C GLU A 96 -3.23 -5.98 25.83
N SER A 97 -2.38 -7.01 26.00
CA SER A 97 -1.37 -7.02 27.06
C SER A 97 -0.22 -6.03 26.82
N SER A 98 -0.05 -5.58 25.57
CA SER A 98 0.97 -4.61 25.18
C SER A 98 0.50 -3.15 25.25
N ILE A 99 -0.80 -2.91 25.49
CA ILE A 99 -1.39 -1.58 25.44
C ILE A 99 -1.07 -0.78 26.69
N VAL A 100 -0.30 0.30 26.52
CA VAL A 100 0.11 1.21 27.60
C VAL A 100 -0.20 2.64 27.19
N ARG A 101 -1.11 3.29 27.91
CA ARG A 101 -1.40 4.73 27.72
C ARG A 101 -0.29 5.55 28.37
N ILE A 102 0.39 6.38 27.56
CA ILE A 102 1.49 7.25 28.00
C ILE A 102 1.11 8.74 27.96
N GLY A 103 -0.11 9.05 27.53
CA GLY A 103 -0.69 10.40 27.55
C GLY A 103 -2.15 10.37 27.06
N PRO A 104 -2.83 11.53 27.03
CA PRO A 104 -4.22 11.62 26.57
C PRO A 104 -4.40 11.05 25.15
N GLU A 105 -3.51 11.45 24.24
CA GLU A 105 -3.54 11.09 22.82
C GLU A 105 -2.40 10.14 22.43
N LYS A 106 -1.81 9.40 23.37
CA LYS A 106 -0.61 8.60 23.09
C LYS A 106 -0.68 7.24 23.77
N ILE A 107 -0.65 6.20 22.95
CA ILE A 107 -0.72 4.81 23.35
C ILE A 107 0.47 4.07 22.75
N LEU A 108 1.24 3.37 23.57
CA LEU A 108 2.16 2.36 23.10
C LEU A 108 1.41 1.04 23.00
N GLY A 109 1.65 0.30 21.92
CA GLY A 109 0.93 -0.94 21.68
C GLY A 109 1.46 -1.68 20.47
N THR A 110 1.11 -2.96 20.40
CA THR A 110 1.43 -3.86 19.30
C THR A 110 0.14 -4.35 18.67
N VAL A 111 -0.02 -4.11 17.37
CA VAL A 111 -1.12 -4.64 16.58
C VAL A 111 -0.57 -5.60 15.53
N HIS A 112 -1.07 -6.82 15.51
CA HIS A 112 -0.62 -7.86 14.61
C HIS A 112 -1.47 -7.86 13.34
N TYR A 113 -0.82 -7.95 12.17
CA TYR A 113 -1.49 -8.33 10.93
C TYR A 113 -1.97 -9.79 10.98
N VAL A 114 -2.76 -10.18 9.98
CA VAL A 114 -3.12 -11.57 9.69
C VAL A 114 -1.87 -12.47 9.77
N ALA A 115 -2.02 -13.59 10.47
CA ALA A 115 -0.96 -14.57 10.61
C ALA A 115 -0.55 -15.11 9.24
N VAL A 116 0.75 -15.29 9.02
CA VAL A 116 1.31 -15.63 7.70
C VAL A 116 0.68 -16.89 7.10
N HIS A 117 0.42 -17.91 7.92
CA HIS A 117 -0.19 -19.17 7.46
C HIS A 117 -1.64 -19.02 6.98
N SER A 118 -2.34 -17.94 7.36
CA SER A 118 -3.73 -17.69 6.93
C SER A 118 -3.85 -16.62 5.85
N VAL A 119 -2.74 -16.02 5.39
CA VAL A 119 -2.76 -14.97 4.34
C VAL A 119 -3.45 -15.47 3.07
N GLY A 120 -3.06 -16.64 2.55
CA GLY A 120 -3.61 -17.17 1.30
C GLY A 120 -5.12 -17.44 1.38
N GLU A 121 -5.60 -17.99 2.50
CA GLU A 121 -7.03 -18.22 2.73
C GLU A 121 -7.83 -16.91 2.83
N ASN A 122 -7.29 -15.92 3.53
CA ASN A 122 -7.92 -14.61 3.65
C ASN A 122 -8.00 -13.90 2.28
N VAL A 123 -6.93 -13.92 1.49
CA VAL A 123 -6.92 -13.37 0.13
C VAL A 123 -7.97 -14.03 -0.75
N ARG A 124 -8.00 -15.37 -0.76
CA ARG A 124 -9.01 -16.12 -1.52
C ARG A 124 -10.42 -15.71 -1.12
N THR A 125 -10.70 -15.68 0.18
CA THR A 125 -12.01 -15.34 0.73
C THR A 125 -12.46 -13.93 0.32
N VAL A 126 -11.57 -12.92 0.38
CA VAL A 126 -11.96 -11.55 0.01
C VAL A 126 -12.19 -11.41 -1.50
N LEU A 127 -11.38 -12.08 -2.32
CA LEU A 127 -11.54 -12.10 -3.78
C LEU A 127 -12.85 -12.79 -4.19
N GLU A 128 -13.16 -13.96 -3.64
CA GLU A 128 -14.40 -14.69 -3.92
C GLU A 128 -15.65 -13.90 -3.48
N ASN A 129 -15.56 -13.22 -2.34
CA ASN A 129 -16.64 -12.35 -1.86
C ASN A 129 -16.86 -11.15 -2.80
N ALA A 130 -15.78 -10.53 -3.26
CA ALA A 130 -15.85 -9.43 -4.21
C ALA A 130 -16.41 -9.88 -5.57
N ASP A 131 -15.88 -10.96 -6.14
CA ASP A 131 -16.36 -11.54 -7.42
C ASP A 131 -17.86 -11.85 -7.37
N ARG A 132 -18.33 -12.53 -6.31
CA ARG A 132 -19.75 -12.84 -6.10
C ARG A 132 -20.64 -11.60 -6.05
N ARG A 133 -20.19 -10.54 -5.37
CA ARG A 133 -20.93 -9.26 -5.26
C ARG A 133 -20.93 -8.51 -6.58
N LEU A 134 -19.80 -8.52 -7.28
CA LEU A 134 -19.60 -7.85 -8.54
C LEU A 134 -20.41 -8.52 -9.67
N ARG A 135 -20.52 -9.85 -9.73
CA ARG A 135 -21.32 -10.54 -10.78
C ARG A 135 -22.80 -10.19 -10.78
N ARG A 136 -23.35 -9.72 -9.66
CA ARG A 136 -24.76 -9.36 -9.58
C ARG A 136 -24.98 -7.98 -10.22
N PRO A 137 -26.09 -7.77 -10.95
CA PRO A 137 -26.50 -6.44 -11.36
C PRO A 137 -26.53 -5.49 -10.15
N SER A 138 -25.82 -4.38 -10.26
CA SER A 138 -25.64 -3.43 -9.15
C SER A 138 -25.53 -2.02 -9.69
N SER A 139 -25.99 -1.04 -8.93
CA SER A 139 -25.73 0.37 -9.24
C SER A 139 -24.22 0.67 -9.24
N PRO A 140 -23.77 1.73 -9.96
CA PRO A 140 -22.40 2.20 -9.92
C PRO A 140 -21.86 2.38 -8.49
N HIS A 141 -22.63 3.01 -7.60
CA HIS A 141 -22.26 3.20 -6.20
C HIS A 141 -21.98 1.89 -5.46
N ARG A 142 -22.79 0.86 -5.69
CA ARG A 142 -22.59 -0.45 -5.06
C ARG A 142 -21.36 -1.17 -5.63
N ALA A 143 -21.07 -1.00 -6.92
CA ALA A 143 -19.84 -1.51 -7.53
C ALA A 143 -18.60 -0.83 -6.92
N VAL A 144 -18.59 0.50 -6.83
CA VAL A 144 -17.48 1.26 -6.21
C VAL A 144 -17.27 0.81 -4.76
N ARG A 145 -18.33 0.74 -3.94
CA ARG A 145 -18.21 0.25 -2.56
C ARG A 145 -17.58 -1.14 -2.50
N THR A 146 -18.02 -2.07 -3.34
CA THR A 146 -17.46 -3.43 -3.38
C THR A 146 -15.98 -3.45 -3.74
N ILE A 147 -15.57 -2.66 -4.74
CA ILE A 147 -14.17 -2.55 -5.19
C ILE A 147 -13.30 -1.94 -4.09
N VAL A 148 -13.78 -0.89 -3.44
CA VAL A 148 -13.06 -0.20 -2.36
C VAL A 148 -12.93 -1.09 -1.12
N THR A 149 -13.98 -1.81 -0.73
CA THR A 149 -13.91 -2.79 0.36
C THR A 149 -12.87 -3.86 0.04
N LEU A 150 -12.85 -4.41 -1.19
CA LEU A 150 -11.83 -5.37 -1.62
C LEU A 150 -10.43 -4.77 -1.49
N ALA A 151 -10.22 -3.55 -1.98
CA ALA A 151 -8.93 -2.88 -1.95
C ALA A 151 -8.42 -2.70 -0.51
N ARG A 152 -9.27 -2.17 0.39
CA ARG A 152 -8.96 -1.98 1.81
C ARG A 152 -8.67 -3.32 2.49
N ASP A 153 -9.48 -4.34 2.24
CA ASP A 153 -9.32 -5.66 2.83
C ASP A 153 -7.99 -6.31 2.40
N LEU A 154 -7.64 -6.23 1.11
CA LEU A 154 -6.35 -6.72 0.60
C LEU A 154 -5.16 -5.96 1.20
N LEU A 155 -5.28 -4.63 1.36
CA LEU A 155 -4.23 -3.83 1.98
C LEU A 155 -4.03 -4.20 3.45
N SER A 156 -5.14 -4.49 4.15
CA SER A 156 -5.14 -4.94 5.55
C SER A 156 -4.59 -6.36 5.72
N ILE A 157 -4.85 -7.26 4.77
CA ILE A 157 -4.22 -8.58 4.73
C ILE A 157 -2.73 -8.46 4.41
N HIS A 158 -2.34 -7.46 3.61
CA HIS A 158 -0.97 -7.18 3.19
C HIS A 158 -0.26 -8.41 2.61
N PRO A 159 -0.79 -9.05 1.56
CA PRO A 159 -0.37 -10.40 1.18
C PRO A 159 1.06 -10.52 0.67
N PHE A 160 1.64 -9.45 0.14
CA PHE A 160 2.98 -9.46 -0.44
C PHE A 160 4.00 -8.87 0.53
N ILE A 161 5.28 -9.20 0.33
CA ILE A 161 6.38 -8.61 1.09
C ILE A 161 6.57 -7.13 0.71
N ASP A 162 6.35 -6.78 -0.56
CA ASP A 162 6.31 -5.41 -1.07
C ASP A 162 5.25 -5.27 -2.17
N GLY A 163 4.86 -4.03 -2.47
CA GLY A 163 4.02 -3.71 -3.61
C GLY A 163 2.52 -3.74 -3.33
N ASN A 164 2.10 -4.07 -2.10
CA ASN A 164 0.68 -4.18 -1.73
C ASN A 164 -0.16 -2.97 -2.18
N GLY A 165 0.25 -1.75 -1.80
CA GLY A 165 -0.47 -0.53 -2.20
C GLY A 165 -0.55 -0.32 -3.71
N ARG A 166 0.53 -0.63 -4.45
CA ARG A 166 0.57 -0.49 -5.93
C ARG A 166 -0.35 -1.52 -6.60
N THR A 167 -0.23 -2.78 -6.21
CA THR A 167 -1.03 -3.89 -6.77
C THR A 167 -2.51 -3.69 -6.48
N VAL A 168 -2.87 -3.29 -5.26
CA VAL A 168 -4.26 -3.06 -4.85
C VAL A 168 -4.90 -1.91 -5.64
N ARG A 169 -4.20 -0.78 -5.81
CA ARG A 169 -4.71 0.35 -6.61
C ARG A 169 -4.92 -0.03 -8.07
N LEU A 170 -3.94 -0.70 -8.68
CA LEU A 170 -4.06 -1.16 -10.06
C LEU A 170 -5.22 -2.14 -10.25
N LEU A 171 -5.43 -3.06 -9.30
CA LEU A 171 -6.58 -3.96 -9.31
C LEU A 171 -7.90 -3.18 -9.19
N ALA A 172 -7.98 -2.19 -8.30
CA ALA A 172 -9.17 -1.37 -8.14
C ALA A 172 -9.50 -0.58 -9.41
N ASP A 173 -8.52 0.09 -10.02
CA ASP A 173 -8.69 0.83 -11.28
C ASP A 173 -9.11 -0.09 -12.43
N HIS A 174 -8.52 -1.28 -12.53
CA HIS A 174 -8.92 -2.28 -13.51
C HIS A 174 -10.39 -2.71 -13.33
N LEU A 175 -10.81 -2.98 -12.10
CA LEU A 175 -12.19 -3.36 -11.80
C LEU A 175 -13.18 -2.22 -12.06
N LEU A 176 -12.80 -0.97 -11.79
CA LEU A 176 -13.60 0.22 -12.12
C LEU A 176 -13.76 0.35 -13.65
N SER A 177 -12.66 0.21 -14.40
CA SER A 177 -12.66 0.27 -15.86
C SER A 177 -13.53 -0.82 -16.49
N CYS A 178 -13.47 -2.06 -15.97
CA CYS A 178 -14.36 -3.16 -16.37
C CYS A 178 -15.86 -2.88 -16.13
N ARG A 179 -16.20 -1.80 -15.40
CA ARG A 179 -17.58 -1.33 -15.17
C ARG A 179 -17.93 -0.06 -15.93
N GLY A 180 -17.06 0.41 -16.81
CA GLY A 180 -17.24 1.70 -17.47
C GLY A 180 -17.18 2.87 -16.49
N LEU A 181 -16.52 2.69 -15.35
CA LEU A 181 -16.30 3.75 -14.36
C LEU A 181 -14.88 4.31 -14.54
N PRO A 182 -14.67 5.62 -14.28
CA PRO A 182 -13.34 6.20 -14.34
C PRO A 182 -12.43 5.58 -13.26
N PRO A 183 -11.12 5.49 -13.50
CA PRO A 183 -10.15 5.16 -12.46
C PRO A 183 -10.13 6.24 -11.37
N CYS A 184 -9.49 5.93 -10.25
CA CYS A 184 -9.38 6.85 -9.14
C CYS A 184 -7.99 7.53 -9.14
N LEU A 185 -7.94 8.87 -9.08
CA LEU A 185 -6.70 9.54 -8.68
C LEU A 185 -6.49 9.33 -7.18
N TYR A 186 -5.32 8.82 -6.79
CA TYR A 186 -4.94 8.58 -5.41
C TYR A 186 -3.94 9.66 -4.95
N PRO A 187 -4.40 10.85 -4.51
CA PRO A 187 -3.50 11.93 -4.09
C PRO A 187 -2.69 11.54 -2.84
N ASN A 188 -3.26 10.67 -2.01
CA ASN A 188 -2.62 10.03 -0.87
C ASN A 188 -2.82 8.51 -0.95
N GLU A 189 -2.06 7.75 -0.15
CA GLU A 189 -2.28 6.31 -0.05
C GLU A 189 -3.66 6.02 0.55
N LEU A 190 -4.28 4.91 0.10
CA LEU A 190 -5.48 4.40 0.76
C LEU A 190 -5.07 3.98 2.17
N ASP A 191 -5.57 4.69 3.17
CA ASP A 191 -5.17 4.47 4.55
C ASP A 191 -5.83 3.18 5.08
N LEU A 192 -5.02 2.34 5.72
CA LEU A 192 -5.42 1.11 6.39
C LEU A 192 -6.48 1.35 7.49
N LEU A 193 -6.53 2.57 8.00
CA LEU A 193 -7.39 3.00 9.08
C LEU A 193 -8.74 3.57 8.60
N MET A 194 -8.93 3.76 7.29
CA MET A 194 -10.21 4.24 6.76
C MET A 194 -11.33 3.23 7.02
N THR A 195 -12.44 3.73 7.53
CA THR A 195 -13.72 3.01 7.49
C THR A 195 -14.15 2.77 6.03
N GLU A 196 -15.13 1.89 5.83
CA GLU A 196 -15.60 1.58 4.47
C GLU A 196 -16.19 2.84 3.81
N ASP A 197 -16.94 3.63 4.57
CA ASP A 197 -17.56 4.87 4.09
C ASP A 197 -16.51 5.94 3.77
N GLU A 198 -15.51 6.13 4.62
CA GLU A 198 -14.40 7.06 4.34
C GLU A 198 -13.65 6.66 3.07
N ALA A 199 -13.30 5.38 2.93
CA ALA A 199 -12.60 4.86 1.76
C ALA A 199 -13.44 5.02 0.48
N TYR A 200 -14.75 4.79 0.58
CA TYR A 200 -15.70 4.98 -0.52
C TYR A 200 -15.76 6.45 -0.95
N HIS A 201 -15.94 7.38 -0.01
CA HIS A 201 -15.99 8.81 -0.32
C HIS A 201 -14.64 9.35 -0.83
N PHE A 202 -13.54 8.85 -0.28
CA PHE A 202 -12.19 9.14 -0.78
C PHE A 202 -12.06 8.72 -2.25
N THR A 203 -12.51 7.51 -2.58
CA THR A 203 -12.45 6.98 -3.95
C THR A 203 -13.33 7.79 -4.90
N LEU A 204 -14.55 8.16 -4.50
CA LEU A 204 -15.41 9.01 -5.33
C LEU A 204 -14.77 10.37 -5.62
N ARG A 205 -14.14 11.02 -4.63
CA ARG A 205 -13.42 12.28 -4.86
C ARG A 205 -12.26 12.10 -5.84
N GLY A 206 -11.50 11.01 -5.71
CA GLY A 206 -10.42 10.69 -6.63
C GLY A 206 -10.90 10.39 -8.06
N MET A 207 -12.05 9.75 -8.21
CA MET A 207 -12.71 9.54 -9.50
C MET A 207 -13.20 10.85 -10.12
N CYS A 208 -13.82 11.75 -9.35
CA CYS A 208 -14.21 13.07 -9.86
C CYS A 208 -12.99 13.88 -10.30
N ALA A 209 -11.93 13.91 -9.49
CA ALA A 209 -10.69 14.59 -9.85
C ALA A 209 -10.07 14.03 -11.14
N TYR A 210 -10.14 12.71 -11.37
CA TYR A 210 -9.70 12.11 -12.62
C TYR A 210 -10.47 12.68 -13.82
N VAL A 211 -11.80 12.74 -13.73
CA VAL A 211 -12.65 13.26 -14.80
C VAL A 211 -12.34 14.73 -15.07
N ASP A 212 -12.24 15.56 -14.03
CA ASP A 212 -11.92 16.97 -14.16
C ASP A 212 -10.57 17.20 -14.89
N GLU A 213 -9.55 16.41 -14.57
CA GLU A 213 -8.24 16.50 -15.24
C GLU A 213 -8.29 16.05 -16.71
N MET A 214 -9.11 15.04 -17.04
CA MET A 214 -9.32 14.63 -18.44
C MET A 214 -10.05 15.70 -19.24
N GLU A 215 -11.07 16.35 -18.68
CA GLU A 215 -11.79 17.44 -19.34
C GLU A 215 -10.89 18.65 -19.61
N LYS A 216 -10.03 19.01 -18.65
CA LYS A 216 -9.01 20.05 -18.83
C LYS A 216 -8.04 19.69 -19.95
N ALA A 217 -7.55 18.45 -19.98
CA ALA A 217 -6.61 17.99 -21.00
C ALA A 217 -7.21 18.04 -22.41
N VAL A 218 -8.48 17.62 -22.57
CA VAL A 218 -9.20 17.69 -23.85
C VAL A 218 -9.38 19.15 -24.30
N THR A 219 -9.75 20.04 -23.38
CA THR A 219 -9.93 21.46 -23.67
C THR A 219 -8.62 22.13 -24.09
N ALA A 220 -7.52 21.82 -23.40
CA ALA A 220 -6.19 22.36 -23.73
C ALA A 220 -5.61 21.81 -25.06
N GLY A 221 -5.89 20.55 -25.40
CA GLY A 221 -5.48 19.96 -26.69
C GLY A 221 -6.24 20.55 -27.88
N THR A 222 -7.51 20.93 -27.68
CA THR A 222 -8.36 21.51 -28.73
C THR A 222 -7.92 22.94 -29.09
N THR A 223 -7.46 23.73 -28.11
CA THR A 223 -6.95 25.09 -28.35
C THR A 223 -5.56 25.12 -29.01
N GLY A 224 -4.74 24.08 -28.83
CA GLY A 224 -3.40 24.00 -29.44
C GLY A 224 -3.37 23.68 -30.93
N THR A 225 -4.46 23.18 -31.52
CA THR A 225 -4.48 22.68 -32.91
C THR A 225 -5.04 23.70 -33.93
N LEU A 226 -5.72 24.76 -33.47
CA LEU A 226 -6.33 25.78 -34.35
C LEU A 226 -5.41 26.95 -34.72
N GLY A 227 -4.13 26.94 -34.33
CA GLY A 227 -3.17 28.03 -34.59
C GLY A 227 -2.13 27.78 -35.70
N ARG A 228 -2.16 26.65 -36.42
CA ARG A 228 -1.18 26.33 -37.47
C ARG A 228 -1.81 26.37 -38.87
N THR A 229 -2.30 27.55 -39.27
CA THR A 229 -2.52 27.88 -40.68
C THR A 229 -1.76 29.15 -41.04
N GLY A 230 -0.73 29.00 -41.86
CA GLY A 230 -0.31 30.06 -42.79
C GLY A 230 0.94 30.88 -42.42
N SER A 231 2.10 30.40 -42.86
CA SER A 231 3.00 31.12 -43.77
C SER A 231 4.19 30.16 -44.01
N GLY A 232 4.47 29.70 -45.22
CA GLY A 232 4.80 30.50 -46.38
C GLY A 232 6.26 30.20 -46.69
N GLY A 233 6.51 29.31 -47.66
CA GLY A 233 7.88 28.88 -47.97
C GLY A 233 7.94 28.07 -49.25
N ARG A 234 7.57 28.69 -50.37
CA ARG A 234 7.99 28.22 -51.71
C ARG A 234 9.50 28.44 -51.82
N GLY A 235 10.25 27.39 -52.12
CA GLY A 235 11.64 27.45 -52.58
C GLY A 235 12.00 26.07 -53.12
N ALA A 236 11.78 25.83 -54.41
CA ALA A 236 12.70 26.10 -55.52
C ALA A 236 13.43 24.82 -55.93
N ALA A 237 13.29 24.52 -57.22
CA ALA A 237 13.85 23.38 -57.91
C ALA A 237 15.39 23.33 -57.84
N GLY A 238 15.93 22.12 -57.86
CA GLY A 238 17.33 21.85 -58.15
C GLY A 238 17.50 20.41 -58.60
N ARG A 239 17.65 20.22 -59.91
CA ARG A 239 18.08 18.97 -60.56
C ARG A 239 19.60 18.80 -60.40
N TYR A 240 20.01 17.54 -60.56
CA TYR A 240 21.36 16.96 -60.58
C TYR A 240 21.97 16.66 -59.21
#